data_AF-A0A0M1JQZ4-F1
#
_entry.id   AF-A0A0M1JQZ4-F1
#
_cell.length_a   1.000
_cell.length_b   1.000
_cell.length_c   1.000
_cell.angle_alpha   90.00
_cell.angle_beta   90.00
_cell.angle_gamma   90.00
#
_symmetry.space_group_name_H-M   'P 1'
#
loop_
_entity.id
_entity.type
_entity.pdbx_description
1 polymer ?
#
loop_
_entity_poly.entity_id
_entity_poly.type
_entity_poly.pdbx_seq_one_letter_code
_entity_poly.pdbx_strand_id
1 'polypeptide(L)' 'MAHKTAHQTAYKKCHHCEGKGYIEIRDCSAEVQREETCSFCQGTGEIEIINPEKNQPENF' A
#
# COMPACT_ATOMS: atom_id res chain seq x y z
N MET A 1 -27.07 20.85 7.47
CA MET A 1 -26.38 20.53 6.21
C MET A 1 -25.07 19.86 6.58
N ALA A 2 -24.94 18.55 6.35
CA ALA A 2 -23.79 17.77 6.81
C ALA A 2 -22.63 17.95 5.82
N HIS A 3 -21.57 18.64 6.24
CA HIS A 3 -20.33 18.71 5.49
C HIS A 3 -19.67 17.33 5.54
N LYS A 4 -19.80 16.54 4.46
CA LYS A 4 -19.00 15.33 4.25
C LYS A 4 -17.57 15.78 3.95
N THR A 5 -16.71 15.79 4.95
CA THR A 5 -15.26 15.91 4.76
C THR A 5 -14.79 14.65 4.05
N ALA A 6 -14.65 14.70 2.73
CA ALA A 6 -14.04 13.63 1.96
C ALA A 6 -12.54 13.59 2.30
N HIS A 7 -12.14 12.68 3.19
CA HIS A 7 -10.74 12.28 3.28
C HIS A 7 -10.38 11.68 1.91
N GLN A 8 -9.54 12.39 1.15
CA GLN A 8 -8.98 11.86 -0.08
C GLN A 8 -7.99 10.77 0.29
N THR A 9 -8.47 9.53 0.39
CA THR A 9 -7.64 8.34 0.55
C THR A 9 -6.87 8.15 -0.76
N ALA A 10 -5.55 8.30 -0.71
CA ALA A 10 -4.68 8.00 -1.84
C ALA A 10 -4.09 6.60 -1.64
N TYR A 11 -4.06 5.80 -2.68
CA TYR A 11 -3.45 4.48 -2.66
C TYR A 11 -2.14 4.53 -3.45
N LYS A 12 -1.06 3.93 -2.91
CA LYS A 12 0.17 3.69 -3.66
C LYS A 12 0.41 2.19 -3.77
N LYS A 13 1.12 1.79 -4.82
CA LYS A 13 1.57 0.41 -4.97
C LYS A 13 2.37 -0.01 -3.75
N CYS A 14 2.06 -1.19 -3.23
CA CYS A 14 2.82 -1.80 -2.16
C CYS A 14 4.22 -2.11 -2.68
N HIS A 15 5.23 -1.49 -2.07
CA HIS A 15 6.63 -1.67 -2.46
C HIS A 15 7.15 -3.09 -2.19
N HIS A 16 6.59 -3.79 -1.18
CA HIS A 16 7.06 -5.13 -0.83
C HIS A 16 6.76 -6.18 -1.89
N CYS A 17 5.59 -6.07 -2.53
CA CYS A 17 5.17 -6.98 -3.59
C CYS A 17 5.12 -6.31 -4.97
N GLU A 18 5.65 -5.08 -5.10
CA GLU A 18 5.64 -4.28 -6.32
C GLU A 18 4.25 -4.09 -6.96
N GLY A 19 3.20 -4.11 -6.13
CA GLY A 19 1.81 -4.03 -6.58
C GLY A 19 1.17 -5.35 -7.02
N LYS A 20 1.87 -6.50 -6.93
CA LYS A 20 1.32 -7.82 -7.30
C LYS A 20 0.28 -8.37 -6.33
N GLY A 21 0.36 -7.99 -5.05
CA GLY A 21 -0.46 -8.57 -3.97
C GLY A 21 0.13 -9.85 -3.36
N TYR A 22 1.20 -10.40 -3.93
CA TYR A 22 1.88 -11.59 -3.43
C TYR A 22 3.39 -11.48 -3.59
N ILE A 23 4.13 -12.31 -2.85
CA ILE A 23 5.57 -12.48 -2.99
C ILE A 23 5.86 -13.87 -3.58
N GLU A 24 6.95 -13.95 -4.35
CA GLU A 24 7.43 -15.21 -4.90
C GLU A 24 8.55 -15.75 -4.02
N ILE A 25 8.41 -16.99 -3.56
CA ILE A 25 9.46 -17.71 -2.85
C ILE A 25 10.22 -18.53 -3.88
N ARG A 26 11.49 -18.20 -4.03
CA ARG A 26 12.40 -18.82 -4.99
C ARG A 26 13.40 -19.72 -4.27
N ASP A 27 13.77 -20.81 -4.92
CA ASP A 27 14.86 -21.66 -4.43
C ASP A 27 16.24 -21.07 -4.74
N CYS A 28 17.30 -21.79 -4.38
CA CYS A 28 18.68 -21.39 -4.68
C CYS A 28 19.01 -21.34 -6.19
N SER A 29 18.16 -21.93 -7.03
CA SER A 29 18.24 -21.87 -8.50
C SER A 29 17.49 -20.67 -9.09
N ALA A 30 16.89 -19.82 -8.24
CA ALA A 30 16.02 -18.70 -8.59
C ALA A 30 14.71 -19.11 -9.29
N GLU A 31 14.34 -20.38 -9.28
CA GLU A 31 13.05 -20.84 -9.79
C GLU A 31 11.95 -20.54 -8.78
N VAL A 32 10.77 -20.11 -9.26
CA VAL A 32 9.62 -19.85 -8.39
C VAL A 32 9.05 -21.18 -7.93
N GLN A 33 9.08 -21.40 -6.62
CA GLN A 33 8.55 -22.62 -6.00
C GLN A 33 7.13 -22.43 -5.49
N ARG A 34 6.81 -21.23 -4.99
CA ARG A 34 5.44 -20.86 -4.58
C ARG A 34 5.24 -19.36 -4.49
N GLU A 35 3.98 -18.97 -4.46
CA GLU A 35 3.54 -17.60 -4.17
C GLU A 35 2.87 -17.56 -2.80
N GLU A 36 3.13 -16.51 -2.03
CA GLU A 36 2.47 -16.25 -0.75
C GLU A 36 1.82 -14.87 -0.77
N THR A 37 0.62 -14.74 -0.20
CA THR A 37 -0.05 -13.44 -0.07
C THR A 37 0.84 -12.45 0.65
N CYS A 38 0.99 -11.24 0.09
CA CYS A 38 1.83 -10.21 0.67
C CYS A 38 1.23 -9.74 1.99
N SER A 39 1.89 -10.01 3.11
CA SER A 39 1.41 -9.67 4.45
C SER A 39 1.30 -8.16 4.70
N PHE A 40 1.98 -7.33 3.90
CA PHE A 40 1.97 -5.87 4.07
C PHE A 40 0.72 -5.23 3.48
N CYS A 41 0.29 -5.68 2.30
CA CYS A 41 -0.92 -5.18 1.65
C CYS A 41 -2.09 -6.16 1.77
N GLN A 42 -1.91 -7.29 2.46
CA GLN A 42 -2.93 -8.33 2.64
C GLN A 42 -3.53 -8.82 1.32
N GLY A 43 -2.73 -8.87 0.26
CA GLY A 43 -3.21 -9.31 -1.06
C GLY A 43 -3.71 -8.19 -1.98
N THR A 44 -3.86 -6.96 -1.52
CA THR A 44 -4.45 -5.89 -2.36
C THR A 44 -3.48 -5.33 -3.40
N GLY A 45 -2.18 -5.48 -3.19
CA GLY A 45 -1.15 -4.81 -3.99
C GLY A 45 -0.99 -3.31 -3.69
N GLU A 46 -1.77 -2.76 -2.76
CA GLU A 46 -1.80 -1.32 -2.48
C GLU A 46 -1.67 -1.04 -0.99
N ILE A 47 -1.10 0.12 -0.65
CA ILE A 47 -1.04 0.64 0.71
C ILE A 47 -1.80 1.97 0.73
N GLU A 48 -2.71 2.09 1.68
CA GLU A 48 -3.42 3.33 1.98
C GLU A 48 -2.47 4.38 2.52
N ILE A 49 -2.43 5.53 1.85
CA ILE A 49 -1.73 6.71 2.33
C ILE A 49 -2.77 7.69 2.82
N ILE A 50 -2.85 7.76 4.14
CA ILE A 50 -3.51 8.86 4.82
C ILE A 50 -2.53 10.02 4.74
N ASN A 51 -2.73 10.95 3.81
CA ASN A 51 -1.94 12.20 3.78
C ASN A 51 -2.30 13.02 5.02
N PRO A 52 -1.37 13.24 5.98
CA PRO A 52 -1.64 14.11 7.12
C PRO A 52 -1.61 15.62 6.76
N GLU A 53 -1.19 15.99 5.54
CA GLU A 53 -0.96 17.37 5.10
C GLU A 53 -2.22 18.16 4.67
N LYS A 54 -3.28 18.13 5.48
CA LYS A 54 -4.25 19.25 5.52
C LYS A 54 -4.59 19.69 6.94
N ASN A 55 -3.63 19.60 7.85
CA ASN A 55 -3.68 20.23 9.17
C ASN A 55 -2.31 20.80 9.59
N GLN A 56 -1.59 21.46 8.67
CA GLN A 56 -0.53 22.39 9.05
C GLN A 56 -1.11 23.81 8.94
N PRO A 57 -1.38 24.51 10.05
CA PRO A 57 -1.57 25.95 9.98
C PRO A 57 -0.23 26.55 9.55
N GLU A 58 -0.18 27.06 8.33
CA GLU A 58 0.87 27.96 7.86
C GLU A 58 0.92 29.19 8.78
N ASN A 59 1.88 29.20 9.70
CA ASN A 59 2.27 30.37 10.48
C ASN A 59 3.72 30.19 10.95
N PHE A 60 4.65 30.79 10.20
CA PHE A 60 5.81 31.46 10.75
C PHE A 60 6.29 32.55 9.80
#